data_AF-A0A1Q8JCI0-F1
#
_entry.id   AF-A0A1Q8JCI0-F1
#
_cell.length_a   1.000
_cell.length_b   1.000
_cell.length_c   1.000
_cell.angle_alpha   90.00
_cell.angle_beta   90.00
_cell.angle_gamma   90.00
#
_symmetry.space_group_name_H-M   'P 1'
#
loop_
_entity.id
_entity.type
_entity.pdbx_description
1 polymer ?
#
loop_
_entity_poly.entity_id
_entity_poly.type
_entity_poly.pdbx_seq_one_letter_code
_entity_poly.pdbx_strand_id
1 'polypeptide(L)'
;MARGRGRSMDMGEAITKAVRGQRTPRTTTTYRQIKDLIKTYGDRDAADRLGVSARTLRTWVHPDRSKRRAPSKANRGKIGTEHGTREVRRATAPRRRLNRLGKKGIKVNFTGQAGPTPMGKDYRRLRKITADLPPDAAEAIMNAYVEDGPAGAEAAFREAMREHYHDADWQFSDPQEFRFDDSDLHGDGDEW
;
A
#
# COMPACT_ATOMS: atom_id res chain seq x y z
N MET A 1 -14.10 -5.82 27.86
CA MET A 1 -13.38 -6.64 26.87
C MET A 1 -12.19 -5.85 26.31
N ALA A 2 -10.98 -6.20 26.71
CA ALA A 2 -9.77 -5.55 26.21
C ALA A 2 -9.43 -6.11 24.82
N ARG A 3 -9.78 -5.39 23.74
CA ARG A 3 -9.22 -5.68 22.40
C ARG A 3 -7.74 -5.31 22.46
N GLY A 4 -6.87 -6.29 22.26
CA GLY A 4 -5.43 -6.11 22.28
C GLY A 4 -5.02 -4.91 21.42
N ARG A 5 -4.08 -4.11 21.93
CA ARG A 5 -3.39 -3.05 21.19
C ARG A 5 -2.74 -3.67 19.95
N GLY A 6 -3.48 -3.78 18.86
CA GLY A 6 -2.90 -4.05 17.56
C GLY A 6 -1.89 -2.93 17.28
N ARG A 7 -0.68 -3.29 16.85
CA ARG A 7 0.31 -2.29 16.38
C ARG A 7 -0.41 -1.25 15.53
N SER A 8 -0.26 0.03 15.88
CA SER A 8 -0.64 1.12 14.99
C SER A 8 0.08 0.87 13.66
N MET A 9 -0.70 0.80 12.58
CA MET A 9 -0.17 0.68 11.24
C MET A 9 0.21 2.08 10.79
N ASP A 10 1.38 2.24 10.17
CA ASP A 10 1.73 3.51 9.53
C ASP A 10 0.84 3.74 8.29
N MET A 11 0.55 5.00 7.96
CA MET A 11 -0.35 5.32 6.84
C MET A 11 0.20 4.82 5.50
N GLY A 12 1.51 4.88 5.28
CA GLY A 12 2.14 4.33 4.08
C GLY A 12 1.99 2.81 3.98
N GLU A 13 2.10 2.11 5.10
CA GLU A 13 1.84 0.65 5.16
C GLU A 13 0.37 0.35 4.84
N ALA A 14 -0.54 1.13 5.42
CA ALA A 14 -1.98 1.01 5.25
C ALA A 14 -2.39 1.23 3.78
N ILE A 15 -1.87 2.28 3.14
CA ILE A 15 -2.07 2.57 1.72
C ILE A 15 -1.48 1.48 0.84
N THR A 16 -0.27 1.03 1.12
CA THR A 16 0.34 -0.09 0.37
C THR A 16 -0.55 -1.32 0.39
N LYS A 17 -1.11 -1.66 1.57
CA LYS A 17 -2.05 -2.76 1.72
C LYS A 17 -3.36 -2.50 0.97
N ALA A 18 -3.88 -1.28 1.01
CA ALA A 18 -5.11 -0.91 0.31
C ALA A 18 -4.95 -0.93 -1.22
N VAL A 19 -3.79 -0.52 -1.76
CA VAL A 19 -3.46 -0.55 -3.21
C VAL A 19 -3.15 -1.97 -3.70
N ARG A 20 -2.51 -2.81 -2.88
CA ARG A 20 -2.23 -4.21 -3.22
C ARG A 20 -3.41 -5.15 -2.97
N GLY A 21 -4.39 -4.71 -2.18
CA GLY A 21 -5.54 -5.49 -1.75
C GLY A 21 -5.28 -6.30 -0.47
N GLN A 22 -6.34 -6.62 0.28
CA GLN A 22 -6.24 -7.27 1.61
C GLN A 22 -5.66 -8.70 1.59
N ARG A 23 -5.47 -9.32 0.40
CA ARG A 23 -4.74 -10.60 0.24
C ARG A 23 -3.23 -10.47 0.42
N THR A 24 -2.72 -9.25 0.62
CA THR A 24 -1.38 -9.05 1.12
C THR A 24 -1.37 -9.44 2.60
N PRO A 25 -0.64 -10.48 3.05
CA PRO A 25 -0.48 -10.78 4.46
C PRO A 25 0.02 -9.51 5.17
N ARG A 26 -0.29 -9.38 6.47
CA ARG A 26 -0.01 -8.20 7.33
C ARG A 26 1.43 -7.65 7.25
N THR A 27 2.35 -8.34 6.59
CA THR A 27 3.60 -7.82 6.04
C THR A 27 3.88 -8.56 4.73
N THR A 28 4.33 -7.88 3.67
CA THR A 28 4.96 -8.59 2.54
C THR A 28 6.17 -9.30 3.10
N THR A 29 6.14 -10.64 3.19
CA THR A 29 7.25 -11.37 3.79
C THR A 29 8.53 -11.09 3.00
N THR A 30 9.68 -11.03 3.67
CA THR A 30 10.98 -10.83 3.01
C THR A 30 11.17 -11.79 1.82
N TYR A 31 10.66 -13.01 1.94
CA TYR A 31 10.58 -13.98 0.84
C TYR A 31 9.86 -13.43 -0.41
N ARG A 32 8.67 -12.83 -0.27
CA ARG A 32 7.94 -12.25 -1.40
C ARG A 32 8.68 -11.06 -1.99
N GLN A 33 9.26 -10.20 -1.16
CA GLN A 33 10.06 -9.06 -1.65
C GLN A 33 11.22 -9.53 -2.51
N ILE A 34 11.91 -10.60 -2.11
CA ILE A 34 12.99 -11.17 -2.92
C ILE A 34 12.46 -11.75 -4.24
N LYS A 35 11.31 -12.45 -4.23
CA LYS A 35 10.70 -12.94 -5.48
C LYS A 35 10.31 -11.81 -6.42
N ASP A 36 9.79 -10.72 -5.88
CA ASP A 36 9.44 -9.51 -6.62
C ASP A 36 10.68 -8.88 -7.27
N LEU A 37 11.80 -8.80 -6.53
CA LEU A 37 13.09 -8.33 -7.05
C LEU A 37 13.60 -9.23 -8.18
N ILE A 38 13.59 -10.55 -7.99
CA ILE A 38 13.98 -11.52 -9.02
C ILE A 38 13.09 -11.40 -10.26
N LYS A 39 11.78 -11.22 -10.08
CA LYS A 39 10.85 -11.02 -11.20
C LYS A 39 11.15 -9.73 -11.97
N THR A 40 11.61 -8.69 -11.29
CA THR A 40 11.85 -7.36 -11.87
C THR A 40 13.19 -7.30 -12.60
N TYR A 41 14.25 -7.80 -11.97
CA TYR A 41 15.63 -7.63 -12.45
C TYR A 41 16.29 -8.93 -12.95
N GLY A 42 15.73 -10.09 -12.63
CA GLY A 42 16.40 -11.37 -12.79
C GLY A 42 17.34 -11.71 -11.62
N ASP A 43 17.77 -12.97 -11.56
CA ASP A 43 18.53 -13.51 -10.41
C ASP A 43 19.87 -12.80 -10.15
N ARG A 44 20.63 -12.50 -11.21
CA ARG A 44 22.00 -11.95 -11.10
C ARG A 44 21.96 -10.50 -10.67
N ASP A 45 21.25 -9.68 -11.43
CA ASP A 45 21.12 -8.24 -11.17
C ASP A 45 20.46 -7.96 -9.81
N ALA A 46 19.46 -8.76 -9.41
CA ALA A 46 18.88 -8.66 -8.07
C ALA A 46 19.88 -9.01 -6.97
N ALA A 47 20.79 -9.97 -7.20
CA ALA A 47 21.82 -10.33 -6.23
C ALA A 47 22.89 -9.23 -6.13
N ASP A 48 23.31 -8.66 -7.26
CA ASP A 48 24.29 -7.58 -7.34
C ASP A 48 23.79 -6.31 -6.62
N ARG A 49 22.54 -5.90 -6.86
CA ARG A 49 21.89 -4.78 -6.15
C ARG A 49 21.84 -4.99 -4.63
N LEU A 50 21.66 -6.23 -4.19
CA LEU A 50 21.65 -6.57 -2.76
C LEU A 50 23.06 -6.78 -2.18
N GLY A 51 24.10 -6.79 -3.02
CA GLY A 51 25.49 -7.05 -2.64
C GLY A 51 25.69 -8.47 -2.11
N VAL A 52 25.02 -9.46 -2.70
CA VAL A 52 25.12 -10.88 -2.33
C VAL A 52 25.32 -11.76 -3.56
N SER A 53 25.75 -13.01 -3.37
CA SER A 53 25.83 -13.96 -4.49
C SER A 53 24.44 -14.40 -4.96
N ALA A 54 24.29 -14.71 -6.25
CA ALA A 54 23.06 -15.31 -6.79
C ALA A 54 22.68 -16.64 -6.10
N ARG A 55 23.67 -17.40 -5.62
CA ARG A 55 23.43 -18.62 -4.82
C ARG A 55 22.78 -18.29 -3.48
N THR A 56 23.24 -17.24 -2.81
CA THR A 56 22.65 -16.74 -1.56
C THR A 56 21.20 -16.32 -1.79
N LEU A 57 20.95 -15.55 -2.85
CA LEU A 57 19.61 -15.11 -3.22
C LEU A 57 18.65 -16.29 -3.44
N ARG A 58 19.07 -17.29 -4.24
CA ARG A 58 18.29 -18.52 -4.49
C ARG A 58 18.02 -19.32 -3.22
N THR A 59 18.95 -19.33 -2.28
CA THR A 59 18.78 -20.01 -0.98
C THR A 59 17.72 -19.31 -0.14
N TRP A 60 17.58 -17.98 -0.22
CA TRP A 60 16.53 -17.24 0.48
C TRP A 60 15.15 -17.47 -0.11
N VAL A 61 15.05 -17.74 -1.42
CA VAL A 61 13.79 -18.06 -2.10
C VAL A 61 13.60 -19.53 -2.43
N HIS A 62 14.37 -20.42 -1.79
CA HIS A 62 14.30 -21.85 -2.07
C HIS A 62 12.86 -22.38 -1.87
N PRO A 63 12.31 -23.18 -2.80
CA PRO A 63 10.93 -23.65 -2.73
C PRO A 63 10.69 -24.53 -1.50
N ASP A 64 11.61 -25.46 -1.24
CA ASP A 64 11.65 -26.24 0.00
C ASP A 64 12.05 -25.34 1.18
N ARG A 65 11.15 -25.23 2.17
CA ARG A 65 11.34 -24.39 3.36
C ARG A 65 12.49 -24.87 4.26
N SER A 66 12.75 -26.18 4.30
CA SER A 66 13.82 -26.75 5.14
C SER A 66 15.21 -26.31 4.69
N LYS A 67 15.36 -26.06 3.37
CA LYS A 67 16.60 -25.61 2.73
C LYS A 67 16.72 -24.08 2.67
N ARG A 68 15.67 -23.37 3.10
CA ARG A 68 15.62 -21.91 3.05
C ARG A 68 16.42 -21.31 4.20
N ARG A 69 17.26 -20.33 3.90
CA ARG A 69 17.94 -19.52 4.92
C ARG A 69 17.31 -18.14 5.00
N ALA A 70 17.09 -17.65 6.22
CA ALA A 70 16.59 -16.31 6.43
C ALA A 70 17.69 -15.27 6.14
N PRO A 71 17.39 -14.14 5.49
CA PRO A 71 18.34 -13.04 5.35
C PRO A 71 18.68 -12.41 6.71
N SER A 72 19.91 -11.92 6.85
CA SER A 72 20.34 -11.14 8.02
C SER A 72 19.50 -9.87 8.17
N LYS A 73 19.53 -9.22 9.35
CA LYS A 73 18.83 -7.94 9.58
C LYS A 73 19.29 -6.85 8.60
N ALA A 74 20.59 -6.75 8.34
CA ALA A 74 21.14 -5.81 7.37
C ALA A 74 20.61 -6.06 5.96
N ASN A 75 20.59 -7.33 5.53
CA ASN A 75 20.06 -7.69 4.20
C ASN A 75 18.56 -7.46 4.10
N ARG A 76 17.80 -7.65 5.19
CA ARG A 76 16.37 -7.28 5.21
C ARG A 76 16.14 -5.79 4.96
N GLY A 77 16.98 -4.92 5.52
CA GLY A 77 16.94 -3.48 5.23
C GLY A 77 17.20 -3.15 3.77
N LYS A 78 18.23 -3.77 3.17
CA LYS A 78 18.54 -3.63 1.74
C LYS A 78 17.41 -4.14 0.85
N ILE A 79 16.87 -5.34 1.15
CA ILE A 79 15.72 -5.92 0.43
C ILE A 79 14.52 -4.97 0.49
N GLY A 80 14.21 -4.41 1.65
CA GLY A 80 13.13 -3.44 1.79
C GLY A 80 13.34 -2.18 0.96
N THR A 81 14.57 -1.66 0.95
CA THR A 81 14.94 -0.46 0.19
C THR A 81 14.82 -0.71 -1.32
N GLU A 82 15.45 -1.77 -1.84
CA GLU A 82 15.38 -2.15 -3.25
C GLU A 82 13.94 -2.48 -3.69
N HIS A 83 13.18 -3.17 -2.85
CA HIS A 83 11.77 -3.49 -3.12
C HIS A 83 10.88 -2.25 -3.20
N GLY A 84 11.27 -1.19 -2.47
CA GLY A 84 10.60 0.09 -2.47
C GLY A 84 10.84 0.94 -3.72
N THR A 85 11.72 0.54 -4.63
CA THR A 85 12.04 1.33 -5.84
C THR A 85 10.87 1.42 -6.83
N ARG A 86 10.83 2.51 -7.61
CA ARG A 86 9.81 2.74 -8.66
C ARG A 86 9.73 1.57 -9.65
N GLU A 87 10.87 1.04 -10.07
CA GLU A 87 10.98 -0.09 -11.00
C GLU A 87 10.24 -1.32 -10.49
N VAL A 88 10.50 -1.72 -9.24
CA VAL A 88 9.83 -2.86 -8.58
C VAL A 88 8.35 -2.58 -8.35
N ARG A 89 7.99 -1.36 -7.91
CA ARG A 89 6.59 -0.97 -7.74
C ARG A 89 5.82 -1.10 -9.05
N ARG A 90 6.36 -0.59 -10.15
CA ARG A 90 5.75 -0.68 -11.49
C ARG A 90 5.63 -2.11 -11.99
N ALA A 91 6.64 -2.95 -11.76
CA ALA A 91 6.64 -4.35 -12.19
C ALA A 91 5.70 -5.26 -11.36
N THR A 92 5.45 -4.89 -10.10
CA THR A 92 4.66 -5.69 -9.15
C THR A 92 3.26 -5.13 -8.88
N ALA A 93 2.96 -3.94 -9.42
CA ALA A 93 1.66 -3.30 -9.36
C ALA A 93 0.55 -4.28 -9.80
N PRO A 94 -0.55 -4.43 -9.04
CA PRO A 94 -1.65 -5.31 -9.39
C PRO A 94 -2.51 -4.69 -10.51
N ARG A 95 -1.96 -4.59 -11.73
CA ARG A 95 -2.51 -3.80 -12.86
C ARG A 95 -4.01 -4.01 -13.10
N ARG A 96 -4.49 -5.26 -13.07
CA ARG A 96 -5.93 -5.55 -13.23
C ARG A 96 -6.79 -4.87 -12.17
N ARG A 97 -6.35 -4.89 -10.92
CA ARG A 97 -7.04 -4.23 -9.82
C ARG A 97 -6.90 -2.71 -9.92
N LEU A 98 -5.70 -2.20 -10.18
CA LEU A 98 -5.50 -0.75 -10.36
C LEU A 98 -6.38 -0.19 -11.48
N ASN A 99 -6.45 -0.89 -12.62
CA ASN A 99 -7.31 -0.50 -13.73
C ASN A 99 -8.79 -0.57 -13.37
N ARG A 100 -9.22 -1.50 -12.49
CA ARG A 100 -10.60 -1.57 -12.03
C ARG A 100 -10.94 -0.41 -11.10
N LEU A 101 -10.06 -0.12 -10.15
CA LEU A 101 -10.19 1.00 -9.20
C LEU A 101 -10.23 2.34 -9.94
N GLY A 102 -9.30 2.55 -10.88
CA GLY A 102 -9.26 3.78 -11.69
C GLY A 102 -10.44 3.92 -12.67
N LYS A 103 -11.18 2.85 -12.98
CA LYS A 103 -12.38 2.93 -13.83
C LYS A 103 -13.67 3.15 -13.05
N LYS A 104 -13.78 2.56 -11.85
CA LYS A 104 -15.00 2.59 -11.04
C LYS A 104 -14.97 3.62 -9.91
N GLY A 105 -13.82 4.22 -9.61
CA GLY A 105 -13.61 4.93 -8.36
C GLY A 105 -13.26 3.97 -7.23
N ILE A 106 -13.06 4.52 -6.02
CA ILE A 106 -12.75 3.75 -4.82
C ILE A 106 -13.57 4.17 -3.61
N LYS A 107 -14.13 3.19 -2.90
CA LYS A 107 -14.77 3.44 -1.61
C LYS A 107 -13.72 3.28 -0.52
N VAL A 108 -13.41 4.38 0.14
CA VAL A 108 -12.42 4.43 1.21
C VAL A 108 -13.13 4.15 2.52
N ASN A 109 -12.65 3.14 3.22
CA ASN A 109 -13.03 2.90 4.61
C ASN A 109 -11.80 3.14 5.50
N PHE A 110 -11.88 4.13 6.37
CA PHE A 110 -10.84 4.46 7.34
C PHE A 110 -11.39 4.44 8.76
N THR A 111 -10.68 3.79 9.66
CA THR A 111 -10.86 3.92 11.11
C THR A 111 -9.53 4.27 11.72
N GLY A 112 -9.42 5.41 12.40
CA GLY A 112 -8.15 5.90 12.95
C GLY A 112 -8.25 7.34 13.43
N GLN A 113 -7.11 7.99 13.69
CA GLN A 113 -7.08 9.40 14.04
C GLN A 113 -7.26 10.23 12.78
N ALA A 114 -8.39 10.93 12.68
CA ALA A 114 -8.65 11.84 11.57
C ALA A 114 -9.38 13.10 12.01
N GLY A 115 -9.11 14.19 11.31
CA GLY A 115 -9.75 15.47 11.54
C GLY A 115 -9.16 16.59 10.70
N PRO A 116 -9.89 17.69 10.57
CA PRO A 116 -9.40 18.87 9.86
C PRO A 116 -8.35 19.60 10.70
N THR A 117 -7.50 20.38 10.04
CA THR A 117 -6.45 21.20 10.69
C THR A 117 -6.67 22.69 10.44
N PRO A 118 -7.86 23.26 10.75
CA PRO A 118 -8.10 24.68 10.54
C PRO A 118 -7.14 25.50 11.41
N MET A 119 -6.48 26.48 10.79
CA MET A 119 -5.61 27.45 11.48
C MET A 119 -4.51 26.80 12.33
N GLY A 120 -3.95 25.67 11.87
CA GLY A 120 -2.82 25.01 12.55
C GLY A 120 -3.19 24.27 13.84
N LYS A 121 -4.47 24.17 14.20
CA LYS A 121 -4.93 23.39 15.35
C LYS A 121 -5.28 21.97 14.89
N ASP A 122 -4.67 20.99 15.54
CA ASP A 122 -4.92 19.57 15.27
C ASP A 122 -6.22 19.11 15.97
N TYR A 123 -7.29 18.91 15.19
CA TYR A 123 -8.56 18.37 15.67
C TYR A 123 -8.76 16.90 15.31
N ARG A 124 -7.65 16.16 15.09
CA ARG A 124 -7.73 14.70 14.92
C ARG A 124 -8.34 14.05 16.15
N ARG A 125 -9.32 13.21 15.88
CA ARG A 125 -9.94 12.32 16.87
C ARG A 125 -10.13 10.96 16.24
N LEU A 126 -10.38 9.95 17.06
CA LEU A 126 -10.74 8.64 16.54
C LEU A 126 -12.04 8.78 15.74
N ARG A 127 -11.98 8.49 14.44
CA ARG A 127 -13.12 8.57 13.52
C ARG A 127 -13.20 7.30 12.70
N LYS A 128 -14.43 6.99 12.30
CA LYS A 128 -14.75 6.08 11.20
C LYS A 128 -15.23 6.94 10.04
N ILE A 129 -14.57 6.79 8.90
CA ILE A 129 -14.79 7.57 7.67
C ILE A 129 -15.08 6.58 6.56
N THR A 130 -16.16 6.85 5.83
CA THR A 130 -16.48 6.18 4.58
C THR A 130 -16.68 7.26 3.53
N ALA A 131 -15.83 7.24 2.50
CA ALA A 131 -15.84 8.23 1.43
C ALA A 131 -15.81 7.52 0.08
N ASP A 132 -16.63 7.98 -0.85
CA ASP A 132 -16.59 7.51 -2.23
C ASP A 132 -15.74 8.51 -3.02
N LEU A 133 -14.62 8.03 -3.57
CA LEU A 133 -13.73 8.83 -4.39
C LEU A 133 -13.95 8.50 -5.87
N PRO A 134 -14.03 9.53 -6.73
CA PRO A 134 -14.29 9.32 -8.15
C PRO A 134 -13.12 8.61 -8.87
N PRO A 135 -13.36 8.11 -10.10
CA PRO A 135 -12.37 7.36 -10.88
C PRO A 135 -11.03 8.09 -11.11
N ASP A 136 -11.07 9.39 -11.36
CA ASP A 136 -9.90 10.27 -11.53
C ASP A 136 -9.06 10.39 -10.25
N ALA A 137 -9.70 10.63 -9.11
CA ALA A 137 -9.04 10.64 -7.80
C ALA A 137 -8.42 9.27 -7.48
N ALA A 138 -9.14 8.19 -7.78
CA ALA A 138 -8.62 6.84 -7.64
C ALA A 138 -7.38 6.60 -8.52
N GLU A 139 -7.43 6.99 -9.79
CA GLU A 139 -6.32 6.89 -10.72
C GLU A 139 -5.10 7.69 -10.26
N ALA A 140 -5.30 8.92 -9.78
CA ALA A 140 -4.24 9.76 -9.23
C ALA A 140 -3.52 9.08 -8.05
N ILE A 141 -4.28 8.49 -7.11
CA ILE A 141 -3.71 7.75 -5.98
C ILE A 141 -2.90 6.53 -6.44
N MET A 142 -3.41 5.77 -7.41
CA MET A 142 -2.71 4.58 -7.92
C MET A 142 -1.44 4.94 -8.69
N ASN A 143 -1.48 6.00 -9.50
CA ASN A 143 -0.34 6.49 -10.25
C ASN A 143 0.74 7.03 -9.31
N ALA A 144 0.37 7.84 -8.32
CA ALA A 144 1.29 8.34 -7.30
C ALA A 144 1.93 7.19 -6.49
N TYR A 145 1.18 6.10 -6.22
CA TYR A 145 1.76 4.91 -5.59
C TYR A 145 2.85 4.26 -6.46
N VAL A 146 2.63 4.14 -7.76
CA VAL A 146 3.61 3.52 -8.66
C VAL A 146 4.86 4.42 -8.76
N GLU A 147 4.65 5.71 -8.96
CA GLU A 147 5.68 6.71 -9.22
C GLU A 147 6.48 7.03 -7.96
N ASP A 148 5.81 7.49 -6.92
CA ASP A 148 6.42 8.07 -5.71
C ASP A 148 6.32 7.14 -4.50
N GLY A 149 5.51 6.09 -4.58
CA GLY A 149 5.39 5.10 -3.52
C GLY A 149 4.32 5.47 -2.50
N PRO A 150 4.41 4.90 -1.29
CA PRO A 150 3.40 5.09 -0.26
C PRO A 150 3.18 6.56 0.13
N ALA A 151 4.26 7.36 0.19
CA ALA A 151 4.17 8.77 0.55
C ALA A 151 3.45 9.61 -0.52
N GLY A 152 3.74 9.41 -1.81
CA GLY A 152 3.04 10.11 -2.87
C GLY A 152 1.57 9.68 -2.98
N ALA A 153 1.30 8.39 -2.81
CA ALA A 153 -0.07 7.88 -2.72
C ALA A 153 -0.84 8.47 -1.53
N GLU A 154 -0.18 8.70 -0.40
CA GLU A 154 -0.76 9.38 0.76
C GLU A 154 -1.07 10.84 0.47
N ALA A 155 -0.15 11.56 -0.18
CA ALA A 155 -0.38 12.94 -0.58
C ALA A 155 -1.57 13.05 -1.56
N ALA A 156 -1.61 12.20 -2.60
CA ALA A 156 -2.73 12.14 -3.54
C ALA A 156 -4.05 11.77 -2.85
N PHE A 157 -4.01 10.86 -1.88
CA PHE A 157 -5.19 10.50 -1.09
C PHE A 157 -5.71 11.67 -0.24
N ARG A 158 -4.81 12.42 0.42
CA ARG A 158 -5.19 13.60 1.20
C ARG A 158 -5.82 14.68 0.34
N GLU A 159 -5.27 14.92 -0.86
CA GLU A 159 -5.85 15.86 -1.81
C GLU A 159 -7.24 15.41 -2.26
N ALA A 160 -7.41 14.13 -2.62
CA ALA A 160 -8.71 13.59 -2.99
C ALA A 160 -9.76 13.69 -1.86
N MET A 161 -9.35 13.47 -0.60
CA MET A 161 -10.24 13.63 0.55
C MET A 161 -10.62 15.09 0.81
N ARG A 162 -9.69 16.02 0.60
CA ARG A 162 -9.94 17.46 0.66
C ARG A 162 -10.97 17.86 -0.39
N GLU A 163 -10.78 17.42 -1.63
CA GLU A 163 -11.65 17.79 -2.75
C GLU A 163 -13.06 17.16 -2.66
N HIS A 164 -13.16 15.88 -2.25
CA HIS A 164 -14.41 15.12 -2.40
C HIS A 164 -15.12 14.71 -1.11
N TYR A 165 -14.47 14.74 0.07
CA TYR A 165 -15.09 14.27 1.30
C TYR A 165 -15.56 15.41 2.22
N HIS A 166 -14.72 16.44 2.41
CA HIS A 166 -15.06 17.67 3.12
C HIS A 166 -13.96 18.69 2.84
N ASP A 167 -14.28 19.78 2.14
CA ASP A 167 -13.38 20.88 1.71
C ASP A 167 -12.61 21.54 2.88
N ALA A 168 -11.61 20.82 3.37
CA ALA A 168 -10.78 21.14 4.52
C ALA A 168 -9.51 20.29 4.50
N ASP A 169 -8.45 20.79 5.14
CA ASP A 169 -7.17 20.07 5.25
C ASP A 169 -7.27 18.96 6.30
N TRP A 170 -7.75 17.79 5.88
CA TRP A 170 -7.84 16.61 6.72
C TRP A 170 -6.50 15.91 6.87
N GLN A 171 -6.17 15.59 8.12
CA GLN A 171 -5.03 14.74 8.46
C GLN A 171 -5.52 13.37 8.88
N PHE A 172 -4.77 12.33 8.51
CA PHE A 172 -5.07 10.94 8.78
C PHE A 172 -3.84 10.28 9.40
N SER A 173 -3.99 9.63 10.55
CA SER A 173 -2.92 8.87 11.19
C SER A 173 -3.47 7.69 11.99
N ASP A 174 -2.55 6.80 12.38
CA ASP A 174 -2.83 5.62 13.19
C ASP A 174 -4.03 4.80 12.68
N PRO A 175 -4.07 4.41 11.39
CA PRO A 175 -5.11 3.55 10.86
C PRO A 175 -5.20 2.24 11.64
N GLN A 176 -6.34 2.04 12.27
CA GLN A 176 -6.82 0.74 12.75
C GLN A 176 -7.42 -0.04 11.58
N GLU A 177 -8.07 0.68 10.66
CA GLU A 177 -8.59 0.17 9.40
C GLU A 177 -8.30 1.17 8.28
N PHE A 178 -7.84 0.66 7.14
CA PHE A 178 -7.75 1.41 5.89
C PHE A 178 -7.94 0.42 4.73
N ARG A 179 -8.96 0.64 3.91
CA ARG A 179 -9.28 -0.21 2.76
C ARG A 179 -9.82 0.61 1.61
N PHE A 180 -9.37 0.27 0.41
CA PHE A 180 -10.04 0.60 -0.84
C PHE A 180 -10.93 -0.56 -1.24
N ASP A 181 -12.24 -0.31 -1.23
CA ASP A 181 -13.23 -1.21 -1.76
C ASP A 181 -13.57 -0.89 -3.20
N ASP A 182 -13.83 -1.94 -3.96
CA ASP A 182 -14.28 -1.89 -5.36
C ASP A 182 -15.56 -2.69 -5.60
N SER A 183 -16.24 -3.09 -4.52
CA SER A 183 -17.46 -3.89 -4.60
C SER A 183 -18.67 -3.11 -5.08
N ASP A 184 -18.81 -1.81 -4.78
CA ASP A 184 -20.11 -1.13 -4.89
C ASP A 184 -20.06 0.32 -5.41
N LEU A 185 -19.11 0.66 -6.27
CA LEU A 185 -19.12 1.99 -6.90
C LEU A 185 -19.72 1.92 -8.30
N HIS A 186 -20.85 2.62 -8.42
CA HIS A 186 -21.96 2.40 -9.34
C HIS A 186 -22.80 1.18 -8.93
N GLY A 187 -23.88 1.48 -8.19
CA GLY A 187 -25.06 0.62 -8.23
C GLY A 187 -25.46 0.48 -9.70
N ASP A 188 -25.74 -0.75 -10.09
CA ASP A 188 -26.51 -1.01 -11.29
C ASP A 188 -27.74 -0.09 -11.22
N GLY A 189 -27.81 0.86 -12.15
CA GLY A 189 -29.07 1.46 -12.52
C GLY A 189 -29.88 0.36 -13.19
N ASP A 190 -30.46 -0.52 -12.39
CA ASP A 190 -31.55 -1.37 -12.82
C ASP A 190 -32.80 -0.48 -12.84
N GLU A 191 -32.96 0.26 -13.94
CA GLU A 191 -34.29 0.42 -14.52
C GLU A 191 -34.72 -0.97 -15.02
N TRP A 192 -35.54 -1.67 -14.22
CA TRP A 192 -36.61 -2.57 -14.69
C TRP A 192 -37.75 -2.59 -13.67
#